data_AF-A0A937ZPD2-F1
#
_entry.id   AF-A0A937ZPD2-F1
#
_cell.length_a   1.000
_cell.length_b   1.000
_cell.length_c   1.000
_cell.angle_alpha   90.00
_cell.angle_beta   90.00
_cell.angle_gamma   90.00
#
_symmetry.space_group_name_H-M   'P 1'
#
loop_
_entity.id
_entity.type
_entity.pdbx_description
1 polymer ?
#
loop_
_entity_poly.entity_id
_entity_poly.type
_entity_poly.pdbx_seq_one_letter_code
_entity_poly.pdbx_strand_id
1 'polypeptide(L)' 'MVWLSPRSFRVLDEAARPQAGGGDHVGLVLREARLAAGYEIGQIATSLRIRHGYLAAIEDGRFDVLP' A
#
# COMPACT_ATOMS: atom_id res chain seq x y z
N MET A 1 -9.10 -15.82 19.61
CA MET A 1 -9.01 -16.13 18.17
C MET A 1 -9.77 -15.03 17.44
N VAL A 2 -9.13 -13.90 17.15
CA VAL A 2 -9.79 -12.73 16.54
C VAL A 2 -9.60 -12.82 15.04
N TRP A 3 -10.71 -12.95 14.31
CA TRP A 3 -10.73 -12.93 12.85
C TRP A 3 -10.90 -11.47 12.41
N LEU A 4 -9.93 -10.91 11.70
CA LEU A 4 -10.01 -9.54 11.16
C LEU A 4 -10.95 -9.55 9.95
N SER A 5 -12.08 -8.86 10.08
CA SER A 5 -13.08 -8.68 9.02
C SER A 5 -12.51 -7.89 7.84
N PRO A 6 -12.65 -8.36 6.59
CA PRO A 6 -12.08 -7.70 5.39
C PRO A 6 -12.86 -6.46 4.90
N ARG A 7 -13.67 -5.82 5.76
CA ARG A 7 -14.57 -4.71 5.38
C ARG A 7 -14.53 -3.51 6.33
N SER A 8 -13.34 -3.08 6.70
CA SER A 8 -13.17 -1.79 7.36
C SER A 8 -11.97 -1.07 6.77
N PHE A 9 -12.05 -0.74 5.48
CA PHE A 9 -11.35 0.43 4.95
C PHE A 9 -12.01 1.64 5.60
N ARG A 10 -11.63 1.95 6.85
CA ARG A 10 -11.85 3.29 7.39
C ARG A 10 -11.10 4.19 6.43
N VAL A 11 -11.83 5.02 5.70
CA VAL A 11 -11.25 6.20 5.03
C VAL A 11 -10.43 6.88 6.11
N LEU A 12 -9.11 6.77 6.00
CA LEU A 12 -8.20 7.41 6.93
C LEU A 12 -8.49 8.91 6.85
N ASP A 13 -8.62 9.49 8.03
CA ASP A 13 -8.82 10.90 8.30
C ASP A 13 -8.10 11.82 7.27
N GLU A 14 -8.88 12.69 6.62
CA GLU A 14 -8.44 13.64 5.57
C GLU A 14 -7.39 14.66 6.09
N ALA A 15 -7.15 14.76 7.41
CA ALA A 15 -6.31 15.80 8.00
C ALA A 15 -4.79 15.49 7.99
N ALA A 16 -4.37 14.33 7.50
CA ALA A 16 -2.96 13.94 7.41
C ALA A 16 -2.41 14.00 5.97
N ARG A 17 -2.75 15.01 5.18
CA ARG A 17 -2.15 15.20 3.85
C ARG A 17 -0.66 15.55 4.01
N PRO A 18 0.28 14.70 3.56
CA PRO A 18 1.68 15.08 3.48
C PRO A 18 1.79 16.24 2.50
N GLN A 19 2.55 17.27 2.87
CA GLN A 19 2.74 18.45 2.04
C GLN A 19 3.60 18.09 0.83
N ALA A 20 3.05 18.32 -0.36
CA ALA A 20 3.64 18.06 -1.67
C ALA A 20 5.07 18.63 -1.79
N GLY A 21 6.05 17.76 -1.57
CA GLY A 21 7.47 18.04 -1.73
C GLY A 21 8.14 16.84 -2.37
N GLY A 22 8.02 16.72 -3.70
CA GLY A 22 8.76 15.73 -4.50
C GLY A 22 8.58 14.27 -4.07
N GLY A 23 7.36 13.74 -4.17
CA GLY A 23 7.11 12.32 -3.86
C GLY A 23 5.65 11.84 -3.80
N ASP A 24 4.66 12.63 -4.20
CA ASP A 24 3.24 12.29 -3.99
C ASP A 24 2.71 11.27 -5.01
N HIS A 25 3.07 9.99 -4.87
CA HIS A 25 2.33 8.92 -5.54
C HIS A 25 1.61 8.03 -4.52
N VAL A 26 0.46 7.50 -4.94
CA VAL A 26 -0.37 6.59 -4.13
C VAL A 26 0.42 5.40 -3.58
N GLY A 27 1.51 5.01 -4.25
CA GLY A 27 2.43 3.96 -3.80
C GLY A 27 3.08 4.21 -2.44
N LEU A 28 3.44 5.46 -2.11
CA LEU A 28 3.98 5.77 -0.79
C LEU A 28 2.95 5.52 0.31
N VAL A 29 1.70 5.95 0.09
CA VAL A 29 0.60 5.72 1.03
C VAL A 29 0.35 4.23 1.24
N LEU A 30 0.41 3.43 0.17
CA LEU A 30 0.27 1.97 0.25
C LEU A 30 1.43 1.32 1.02
N ARG A 31 2.67 1.76 0.76
CA ARG A 31 3.87 1.28 1.45
C ARG A 31 3.82 1.61 2.93
N GLU A 32 3.46 2.83 3.28
CA GLU A 32 3.31 3.27 4.67
C GLU A 32 2.23 2.45 5.38
N ALA A 33 1.06 2.26 4.76
CA ALA A 33 -0.01 1.44 5.33
C ALA A 33 0.45 -0.01 5.56
N ARG A 34 1.20 -0.60 4.62
CA ARG A 34 1.76 -1.95 4.76
C ARG A 34 2.74 -2.05 5.92
N LEU A 35 3.69 -1.10 6.01
CA LEU A 35 4.70 -1.08 7.07
C LEU A 35 4.06 -0.83 8.44
N ALA A 36 3.09 0.09 8.54
CA ALA A 36 2.35 0.36 9.76
C ALA A 36 1.55 -0.86 10.24
N ALA A 37 1.07 -1.69 9.31
CA ALA A 37 0.40 -2.95 9.61
C ALA A 37 1.36 -4.11 9.91
N GLY A 38 2.68 -3.92 9.80
CA GLY A 38 3.69 -4.92 10.10
C GLY A 38 3.80 -6.04 9.07
N TYR A 39 3.37 -5.81 7.83
CA TYR A 39 3.41 -6.82 6.78
C TYR A 39 4.63 -6.67 5.86
N GLU A 40 5.21 -7.81 5.51
CA GLU A 40 6.15 -7.91 4.41
C GLU A 40 5.42 -7.78 3.07
N ILE A 41 6.10 -7.19 2.09
CA ILE A 41 5.52 -6.97 0.76
C ILE A 41 5.09 -8.29 0.09
N GLY A 42 5.81 -9.38 0.32
CA GLY A 42 5.43 -10.72 -0.16
C GLY A 42 4.12 -11.23 0.44
N GLN A 43 3.87 -10.98 1.73
CA GLN A 43 2.65 -11.40 2.40
C GLN A 43 1.42 -10.70 1.82
N ILE A 44 1.51 -9.38 1.60
CA ILE A 44 0.44 -8.59 0.99
C ILE A 44 0.26 -8.91 -0.49
N ALA A 45 1.34 -9.11 -1.23
CA ALA A 45 1.27 -9.54 -2.63
C ALA A 45 0.47 -10.85 -2.77
N THR A 46 0.76 -11.85 -1.93
CA THR A 46 0.01 -13.11 -1.90
C THR A 46 -1.46 -12.89 -1.53
N SER A 47 -1.74 -12.10 -0.47
CA SER A 47 -3.12 -11.85 -0.02
C SER A 47 -3.96 -11.09 -1.04
N LEU A 48 -3.38 -10.10 -1.73
CA LEU A 48 -4.05 -9.32 -2.76
C LEU A 48 -4.06 -10.01 -4.13
N ARG A 49 -3.33 -11.13 -4.26
CA ARG A 49 -3.13 -11.86 -5.53
C ARG A 49 -2.49 -10.98 -6.62
N ILE A 50 -1.65 -10.05 -6.20
CA ILE A 50 -0.83 -9.20 -7.06
C ILE A 50 0.56 -9.82 -7.13
N ARG A 51 1.18 -9.88 -8.32
CA ARG A 51 2.56 -10.35 -8.43
C ARG A 51 3.47 -9.46 -7.59
N HIS A 52 4.35 -10.06 -6.78
CA HIS A 52 5.28 -9.35 -5.91
C HIS A 52 5.99 -8.18 -6.62
N GLY A 53 6.52 -8.43 -7.84
CA GLY A 53 7.21 -7.40 -8.61
C GLY A 53 6.34 -6.21 -9.00
N TYR A 54 5.04 -6.42 -9.23
CA TYR A 54 4.11 -5.34 -9.56
C TYR A 54 3.67 -4.57 -8.33
N LEU A 55 3.45 -5.23 -7.19
CA LEU A 55 3.15 -4.53 -5.95
C LEU A 55 4.34 -3.63 -5.53
N ALA A 56 5.57 -4.13 -5.67
CA ALA A 56 6.77 -3.34 -5.45
C ALA A 56 6.85 -2.14 -6.40
N ALA A 57 6.58 -2.34 -7.69
CA ALA A 57 6.56 -1.25 -8.67
C ALA A 57 5.51 -0.19 -8.33
N ILE A 58 4.32 -0.60 -7.88
CA ILE A 58 3.26 0.31 -7.41
C ILE A 58 3.72 1.11 -6.19
N GLU A 59 4.30 0.44 -5.17
CA GLU A 59 4.84 1.09 -3.96
C GLU A 59 6.03 2.02 -4.24
N ASP A 60 6.76 1.80 -5.35
CA ASP A 60 7.88 2.63 -5.81
C ASP A 60 7.45 3.70 -6.83
N GLY A 61 6.18 3.72 -7.26
CA GLY A 61 5.67 4.67 -8.26
C GLY A 61 6.13 4.40 -9.70
N ARG A 62 6.73 3.23 -9.95
CA ARG A 62 7.20 2.78 -11.27
C ARG A 62 6.05 2.18 -12.07
N PHE A 63 5.10 3.02 -12.49
CA PHE A 63 3.92 2.55 -13.23
C PHE A 63 4.23 2.14 -14.67
N ASP A 64 5.35 2.60 -15.21
CA ASP A 64 5.86 2.30 -16.56
C ASP A 64 6.26 0.84 -16.78
N VAL A 65 6.50 0.08 -15.71
CA VAL A 65 6.90 -1.34 -15.78
C VAL A 65 5.71 -2.31 -15.56
N LEU A 66 4.52 -1.77 -15.35
CA LEU A 66 3.29 -2.55 -15.23
C LEU A 66 2.80 -2.94 -16.63
N PRO A 67 2.29 -4.17 -16.84
CA PRO A 67 1.58 -4.55 -18.06
C PRO A 67 0.28 -3.75 -18.21
#